data_AF-A0A2P7BAU3-F1
#
_entry.id   AF-A0A2P7BAU3-F1
#
_cell.length_a   1.000
_cell.length_b   1.000
_cell.length_c   1.000
_cell.angle_alpha   90.00
_cell.angle_beta   90.00
_cell.angle_gamma   90.00
#
_symmetry.space_group_name_H-M   'P 1'
#
loop_
_entity.id
_entity.type
_entity.pdbx_description
1 polymer ?
#
loop_
_entity_poly.entity_id
_entity_poly.type
_entity_poly.pdbx_seq_one_letter_code
_entity_poly.pdbx_strand_id
1 'polypeptide(L)'
;MTENLQETTRAQRDEFIAAEKVRSNEIQKYVAAAIDRLSTAVAVVGFLGPIVSMANSEIDHRSSFYIVQSTIMTSSVVLSYGLHLYGRIQLTRGLE
;
A
#
# COMPACT_ATOMS: atom_id res chain seq x y z
N MET A 1 31.15 23.75 -34.13
CA MET A 1 31.35 24.12 -32.70
C MET A 1 30.04 24.10 -31.90
N THR A 2 28.88 24.35 -32.55
CA THR A 2 27.54 24.28 -31.95
C THR A 2 26.98 22.86 -31.75
N GLU A 3 27.36 21.89 -32.59
CA GLU A 3 26.91 20.48 -32.46
C GLU A 3 27.37 19.83 -31.15
N ASN A 4 28.62 20.07 -30.74
CA ASN A 4 29.21 19.49 -29.53
C ASN A 4 28.52 20.02 -28.24
N LEU A 5 28.09 21.28 -28.24
CA LEU A 5 27.28 21.88 -27.16
C LEU A 5 25.86 21.29 -27.10
N GLN A 6 25.23 21.01 -28.25
CA GLN A 6 23.91 20.38 -28.28
C GLN A 6 23.96 18.91 -27.82
N GLU A 7 24.99 18.15 -28.20
CA GLU A 7 25.18 16.79 -27.71
C GLU A 7 25.41 16.74 -26.20
N THR A 8 26.24 17.64 -25.66
CA THR A 8 26.50 17.72 -24.22
C THR A 8 25.22 18.06 -23.44
N THR A 9 24.40 18.97 -23.98
CA THR A 9 23.13 19.38 -23.37
C THR A 9 22.08 18.25 -23.40
N ARG A 10 22.06 17.43 -24.47
CA ARG A 10 21.20 16.24 -24.56
C ARG A 10 21.62 15.16 -23.58
N ALA A 11 22.92 14.86 -23.51
CA ALA A 11 23.46 13.87 -22.57
C ALA A 11 23.17 14.24 -21.10
N GLN A 12 23.35 15.51 -20.72
CA GLN A 12 23.00 15.99 -19.37
C GLN A 12 21.50 15.89 -19.07
N ARG A 13 20.65 16.14 -20.07
CA ARG A 13 19.19 16.00 -19.93
C ARG A 13 18.80 14.54 -19.75
N ASP A 14 19.40 13.63 -20.50
CA ASP A 14 19.13 12.20 -20.40
C ASP A 14 19.60 11.62 -19.06
N GLU A 15 20.77 12.06 -18.56
CA GLU A 15 21.24 11.74 -17.21
C GLU A 15 20.28 12.25 -16.12
N PHE A 16 19.77 13.48 -16.26
CA PHE A 16 18.80 14.04 -15.33
C PHE A 16 17.48 13.24 -15.34
N ILE A 17 16.97 12.87 -16.51
CA ILE A 17 15.77 12.04 -16.66
C ILE A 17 15.99 10.64 -16.06
N ALA A 18 17.16 10.05 -16.27
CA ALA A 18 17.52 8.76 -15.69
C ALA A 18 17.57 8.83 -14.16
N ALA A 19 18.18 9.87 -13.59
CA ALA A 19 18.24 10.08 -12.14
C ALA A 19 16.84 10.30 -11.53
N GLU A 20 15.97 11.08 -12.20
CA GLU A 20 14.58 11.28 -11.79
C GLU A 20 13.79 9.95 -11.82
N LYS A 21 13.98 9.12 -12.86
CA LYS A 21 13.34 7.80 -12.97
C LYS A 21 13.79 6.85 -11.86
N VAL A 22 15.08 6.82 -11.53
CA VAL A 22 15.61 5.99 -10.43
C VAL A 22 15.00 6.42 -9.10
N ARG A 23 14.97 7.73 -8.81
CA ARG A 23 14.37 8.27 -7.58
C ARG A 23 12.88 7.95 -7.48
N SER A 24 12.13 8.11 -8.57
CA SER A 24 10.70 7.76 -8.63
C SER A 24 10.49 6.28 -8.32
N ASN A 25 11.30 5.40 -8.90
CA ASN A 25 11.22 3.95 -8.67
C ASN A 25 11.53 3.57 -7.22
N GLU A 26 12.49 4.23 -6.56
CA GLU A 26 12.77 4.01 -5.14
C GLU A 26 11.58 4.42 -4.26
N ILE A 27 11.00 5.60 -4.50
CA ILE A 27 9.81 6.07 -3.76
C ILE A 27 8.66 5.08 -3.94
N GLN A 28 8.42 4.58 -5.15
CA GLN A 28 7.35 3.61 -5.40
C GLN A 28 7.55 2.28 -4.66
N LYS A 29 8.79 1.80 -4.53
CA LYS A 29 9.10 0.62 -3.71
C LYS A 29 8.75 0.84 -2.24
N TYR A 30 9.10 2.00 -1.68
CA TYR A 30 8.73 2.33 -0.30
C TYR A 30 7.22 2.42 -0.11
N VAL A 31 6.51 3.03 -1.06
CA VAL A 31 5.04 3.13 -1.03
C VAL A 31 4.40 1.75 -1.10
N ALA A 32 4.85 0.87 -2.00
CA ALA A 32 4.33 -0.49 -2.09
C ALA A 32 4.58 -1.29 -0.83
N ALA A 33 5.78 -1.18 -0.23
CA ALA A 33 6.09 -1.84 1.04
C ALA A 33 5.23 -1.29 2.20
N ALA A 34 4.95 0.01 2.22
CA ALA A 34 4.05 0.61 3.21
C ALA A 34 2.61 0.10 3.06
N ILE A 35 2.11 0.01 1.82
CA ILE A 35 0.77 -0.53 1.51
C ILE A 35 0.65 -2.00 1.93
N ASP A 36 1.68 -2.81 1.69
CA ASP A 36 1.68 -4.23 2.07
C ASP A 36 1.65 -4.40 3.60
N ARG A 37 2.44 -3.61 4.32
CA ARG A 37 2.40 -3.58 5.80
C ARG A 37 1.05 -3.11 6.32
N LEU A 38 0.46 -2.09 5.69
CA LEU A 38 -0.87 -1.60 6.04
C LEU A 38 -1.95 -2.67 5.81
N SER A 39 -1.91 -3.35 4.66
CA SER A 39 -2.80 -4.47 4.33
C SER A 39 -2.77 -5.54 5.43
N THR A 40 -1.57 -5.94 5.84
CA THR A 40 -1.37 -6.96 6.87
C THR A 40 -1.90 -6.47 8.22
N ALA A 41 -1.61 -5.23 8.61
CA ALA A 41 -2.10 -4.64 9.85
C ALA A 41 -3.63 -4.57 9.88
N VAL A 42 -4.27 -4.18 8.77
CA VAL A 42 -5.74 -4.14 8.64
C VAL A 42 -6.34 -5.53 8.80
N ALA A 43 -5.78 -6.55 8.15
CA ALA A 43 -6.24 -7.92 8.33
C ALA A 43 -6.12 -8.39 9.78
N VAL A 44 -4.95 -8.17 10.41
CA VAL A 44 -4.69 -8.64 11.77
C VAL A 44 -5.57 -7.93 12.79
N VAL A 45 -5.58 -6.59 12.80
CA VAL A 45 -6.37 -5.81 13.77
C VAL A 45 -7.87 -5.98 13.52
N GLY A 46 -8.28 -5.93 12.26
CA GLY A 46 -9.68 -6.03 11.87
C GLY A 46 -10.29 -7.42 12.05
N PHE A 47 -9.46 -8.47 12.14
CA PHE A 47 -9.93 -9.83 12.40
C PHE A 47 -9.75 -10.24 13.87
N LEU A 48 -8.58 -9.99 14.47
CA LEU A 48 -8.30 -10.37 15.87
C LEU A 48 -9.00 -9.45 16.87
N GLY A 49 -9.12 -8.15 16.57
CA GLY A 49 -9.80 -7.19 17.46
C GLY A 49 -11.23 -7.62 17.80
N PRO A 50 -12.07 -7.93 16.79
CA PRO A 50 -13.40 -8.48 17.01
C PRO A 50 -13.44 -9.78 17.82
N ILE A 51 -12.50 -10.71 17.58
CA ILE A 51 -12.41 -11.97 18.34
C ILE A 51 -12.14 -11.70 19.81
N VAL A 52 -11.18 -10.83 20.12
CA VAL A 52 -10.85 -10.45 21.51
C VAL A 52 -12.04 -9.75 22.17
N SER A 53 -12.71 -8.85 21.44
CA SER A 53 -13.91 -8.16 21.93
C SER A 53 -15.05 -9.13 22.22
N MET A 54 -15.25 -10.15 21.38
CA MET A 54 -16.25 -11.19 21.61
C MET A 54 -15.91 -12.10 22.80
N ALA A 55 -14.63 -12.34 23.07
CA ALA A 55 -14.16 -13.16 24.19
C ALA A 55 -14.25 -12.46 25.55
N ASN A 56 -14.41 -11.13 25.57
CA ASN A 56 -14.50 -10.36 26.81
C ASN A 56 -15.91 -10.41 27.41
N SER A 57 -16.04 -11.01 28.59
CA SER A 57 -17.31 -11.17 29.32
C SER A 57 -17.89 -9.89 29.92
N GLU A 58 -17.12 -8.80 29.97
CA GLU A 58 -17.58 -7.50 30.49
C GLU A 58 -18.36 -6.68 29.46
N ILE A 59 -18.35 -7.11 28.19
CA ILE A 59 -19.04 -6.42 27.10
C ILE A 59 -20.48 -6.95 26.97
N ASP A 60 -21.46 -6.07 26.78
CA ASP A 60 -22.87 -6.47 26.57
C ASP A 60 -23.06 -7.04 25.15
N HIS A 61 -23.13 -8.37 25.03
CA HIS A 61 -23.26 -9.09 23.75
C HIS A 61 -24.70 -9.12 23.20
N ARG A 62 -25.25 -7.95 22.89
CA ARG A 62 -26.53 -7.87 22.15
C ARG A 62 -26.37 -8.34 20.71
N SER A 63 -27.48 -8.67 20.03
CA SER A 63 -27.41 -9.10 18.62
C SER A 63 -26.73 -8.06 17.71
N SER A 64 -26.94 -6.77 17.99
CA SER A 64 -26.28 -5.67 17.27
C SER A 64 -24.75 -5.69 17.42
N PHE A 65 -24.22 -6.14 18.56
CA PHE A 65 -22.79 -6.28 18.78
C PHE A 65 -22.18 -7.27 17.80
N TYR A 66 -22.76 -8.48 17.66
CA TYR A 66 -22.25 -9.49 16.73
C TYR A 66 -22.35 -9.07 15.27
N ILE A 67 -23.41 -8.33 14.89
CA ILE A 67 -23.56 -7.77 13.54
C ILE A 67 -22.43 -6.78 13.24
N VAL A 68 -22.14 -5.88 14.18
CA VAL A 68 -21.04 -4.91 14.04
C VAL A 68 -19.69 -5.62 13.94
N GLN A 69 -19.41 -6.58 14.82
CA GLN A 69 -18.16 -7.34 14.79
C GLN A 69 -17.99 -8.11 13.47
N SER A 70 -19.04 -8.79 12.99
CA SER A 70 -19.02 -9.49 11.70
C SER A 70 -18.79 -8.54 10.52
N THR A 71 -19.36 -7.34 10.58
CA THR A 71 -19.17 -6.31 9.54
C THR A 71 -17.73 -5.81 9.53
N ILE A 72 -17.14 -5.57 10.71
CA ILE A 72 -15.73 -5.16 10.85
C ILE A 72 -14.80 -6.25 10.31
N MET A 73 -15.01 -7.51 10.67
CA MET A 73 -14.19 -8.62 10.19
C MET A 73 -14.24 -8.74 8.67
N THR A 74 -15.45 -8.72 8.09
CA THR A 74 -15.64 -8.87 6.64
C THR A 74 -15.04 -7.70 5.86
N SER A 75 -15.30 -6.46 6.30
CA SER A 75 -14.77 -5.27 5.64
C SER A 75 -13.24 -5.20 5.74
N SER A 76 -12.65 -5.64 6.84
CA SER A 76 -11.19 -5.65 7.03
C SER A 76 -10.49 -6.65 6.10
N VAL A 77 -11.08 -7.83 5.88
CA VAL A 77 -10.56 -8.81 4.91
C VAL A 77 -10.62 -8.25 3.49
N VAL A 78 -11.76 -7.66 3.11
CA VAL A 78 -11.93 -7.04 1.78
C VAL A 78 -10.94 -5.90 1.58
N LEU A 79 -10.79 -5.02 2.58
CA LEU A 79 -9.89 -3.88 2.52
C LEU A 79 -8.42 -4.31 2.45
N SER A 80 -8.03 -5.31 3.25
CA SER A 80 -6.69 -5.91 3.20
C SER A 80 -6.39 -6.47 1.81
N TYR A 81 -7.30 -7.27 1.24
CA TYR A 81 -7.13 -7.79 -0.11
C TYR A 81 -7.00 -6.68 -1.16
N GLY A 82 -7.85 -5.65 -1.06
CA GLY A 82 -7.80 -4.48 -1.95
C GLY A 82 -6.47 -3.73 -1.85
N LEU A 83 -5.95 -3.51 -0.64
CA LEU A 83 -4.65 -2.89 -0.40
C LEU A 83 -3.52 -3.74 -0.98
N HIS A 84 -3.55 -5.05 -0.78
CA HIS A 84 -2.53 -5.94 -1.32
C HIS A 84 -2.52 -5.94 -2.87
N LEU A 85 -3.71 -5.95 -3.50
CA LEU A 85 -3.82 -5.83 -4.95
C LEU A 85 -3.33 -4.47 -5.45
N TYR A 86 -3.67 -3.38 -4.75
CA TYR A 86 -3.21 -2.03 -5.08
C TYR A 86 -1.68 -1.90 -4.99
N GLY A 87 -1.07 -2.43 -3.92
CA GLY A 87 0.39 -2.49 -3.79
C GLY A 87 1.05 -3.25 -4.94
N ARG A 88 0.44 -4.36 -5.38
CA ARG A 88 0.93 -5.14 -6.53
C ARG A 88 0.86 -4.35 -7.84
N ILE A 89 -0.25 -3.68 -8.11
CA ILE A 89 -0.42 -2.82 -9.30
C ILE A 89 0.63 -1.70 -9.30
N GLN A 90 0.90 -1.11 -8.14
CA GLN A 90 1.84 0.00 -8.03
C GLN A 90 3.29 -0.44 -8.25
N LEU A 91 3.66 -1.67 -7.88
CA LEU A 91 4.94 -2.27 -8.25
C LEU A 91 5.05 -2.54 -9.75
N THR A 92 3.97 -3.03 -10.38
CA THR A 92 3.96 -3.30 -11.83
C THR A 92 4.14 -2.02 -12.64
N ARG A 93 3.50 -0.92 -12.24
CA ARG A 93 3.64 0.39 -12.90
C ARG A 93 5.01 1.05 -12.73
N GLY A 94 5.78 0.68 -11.71
CA GLY A 94 7.14 1.18 -11.50
C GLY A 94 8.22 0.43 -12.27
N LEU A 95 7.87 -0.71 -12.87
CA LEU A 95 8.78 -1.53 -13.69
C LEU A 95 8.75 -1.17 -15.17
N GLU A 96 7.73 -0.45 -15.63
CA GLU A 96 7.62 0.14 -16.99
C GLU A 96 8.30 1.53 -17.03
#